data_AF-A0A973TVT1-F1
#
_entry.id   AF-A0A973TVT1-F1
#
_cell.length_a   1.000
_cell.length_b   1.000
_cell.length_c   1.000
_cell.angle_alpha   90.00
_cell.angle_beta   90.00
_cell.angle_gamma   90.00
#
_symmetry.space_group_name_H-M   'P 1'
#
loop_
_entity.id
_entity.type
_entity.pdbx_description
1 polymer ?
#
loop_
_entity_poly.entity_id
_entity_poly.type
_entity_poly.pdbx_seq_one_letter_code
_entity_poly.pdbx_strand_id
1 'polypeptide(L)'
;MQHELVRRAAEIVPVLRAHAAWGDENRRLHEAAIEAMADAGVLRLRVPAEHGGHEADLATVVGVIAELARGDGSAAWTAAVWAISTWVAGQFPADVRREVFAKPDVRVTGILSPTATAQPVGGGVLVNGRWAFTTGAPQSHWTTNAALLAPDRSPVALAIPLVDLEVVDDWHTTGLRATGSVTTVAKDLFVPSERVLRLAPVLRAHPAA
;
A
#
# COMPACT_ATOMS: atom_id res chain seq x y z
N MET A 1 -19.95 -0.77 13.43
CA MET A 1 -19.11 -0.46 12.25
C MET A 1 -18.02 -1.51 12.03
N GLN A 2 -17.18 -1.84 13.02
CA GLN A 2 -16.10 -2.83 12.85
C GLN A 2 -16.59 -4.23 12.45
N HIS A 3 -17.58 -4.81 13.14
CA HIS A 3 -18.17 -6.11 12.76
C HIS A 3 -18.83 -6.10 11.38
N GLU A 4 -19.32 -4.94 10.93
CA GLU A 4 -19.97 -4.80 9.63
C GLU A 4 -18.96 -4.91 8.48
N LEU A 5 -17.73 -4.41 8.66
CA LEU A 5 -16.66 -4.53 7.67
C LEU A 5 -16.22 -5.98 7.49
N VAL A 6 -16.07 -6.72 8.58
CA VAL A 6 -15.76 -8.17 8.54
C VAL A 6 -16.88 -8.94 7.85
N ARG A 7 -18.13 -8.62 8.17
CA ARG A 7 -19.31 -9.24 7.53
C ARG A 7 -19.32 -8.99 6.01
N ARG A 8 -19.09 -7.75 5.56
CA ARG A 8 -19.01 -7.41 4.13
C ARG A 8 -17.85 -8.12 3.42
N ALA A 9 -16.71 -8.26 4.09
CA ALA A 9 -15.58 -9.02 3.56
C ALA A 9 -15.95 -10.51 3.35
N ALA A 10 -16.71 -11.11 4.26
CA ALA A 10 -17.22 -12.47 4.10
C ALA A 10 -18.20 -12.61 2.92
N GLU A 11 -19.03 -11.59 2.66
CA GLU A 11 -20.00 -11.59 1.55
C GLU A 11 -19.34 -11.60 0.17
N ILE A 12 -18.14 -11.03 0.02
CA ILE A 12 -17.44 -10.97 -1.27
C ILE A 12 -16.54 -12.19 -1.53
N VAL A 13 -16.39 -13.11 -0.58
CA VAL A 13 -15.59 -14.34 -0.74
C VAL A 13 -15.93 -15.13 -2.01
N PRO A 14 -17.21 -15.32 -2.41
CA PRO A 14 -17.54 -15.99 -3.65
C PRO A 14 -16.97 -15.29 -4.90
N VAL A 15 -16.97 -13.95 -4.94
CA VAL A 15 -16.41 -13.17 -6.06
C VAL A 15 -14.90 -13.35 -6.13
N LEU A 16 -14.20 -13.24 -5.00
CA LEU A 16 -12.75 -13.46 -4.94
C LEU A 16 -12.39 -14.87 -5.44
N ARG A 17 -13.10 -15.89 -4.97
CA ARG A 17 -12.86 -17.28 -5.37
C ARG A 17 -13.12 -17.52 -6.85
N ALA A 18 -14.18 -16.92 -7.41
CA ALA A 18 -14.52 -17.07 -8.82
C ALA A 18 -13.43 -16.52 -9.76
N HIS A 19 -12.67 -15.52 -9.30
CA HIS A 19 -11.62 -14.87 -10.09
C HIS A 19 -10.19 -15.28 -9.72
N ALA A 20 -10.00 -16.10 -8.68
CA ALA A 20 -8.68 -16.49 -8.19
C ALA A 20 -7.82 -17.19 -9.27
N ALA A 21 -8.41 -18.11 -10.04
CA ALA A 21 -7.70 -18.83 -11.10
C ALA A 21 -7.21 -17.88 -12.21
N TRP A 22 -8.06 -16.96 -12.65
CA TRP A 22 -7.67 -15.93 -13.61
C TRP A 22 -6.53 -15.06 -13.07
N GLY A 23 -6.60 -14.68 -11.79
CA GLY A 23 -5.57 -13.87 -11.15
C GLY A 23 -4.22 -14.59 -11.10
N ASP A 24 -4.24 -15.90 -10.83
CA ASP A 24 -3.03 -16.74 -10.80
C ASP A 24 -2.36 -16.83 -12.19
N GLU A 25 -3.16 -16.99 -13.24
CA GLU A 25 -2.68 -17.00 -14.63
C GLU A 25 -2.12 -15.64 -15.06
N ASN A 26 -2.78 -14.55 -14.68
CA ASN A 26 -2.48 -13.18 -15.14
C ASN A 26 -1.53 -12.40 -14.21
N ARG A 27 -1.16 -12.98 -13.06
CA ARG A 27 -0.22 -12.42 -12.06
C ARG A 27 -0.61 -11.03 -11.53
N ARG A 28 -1.92 -10.76 -11.52
CA ARG A 28 -2.56 -9.56 -10.98
C ARG A 28 -3.98 -9.89 -10.54
N LEU A 29 -4.56 -9.09 -9.65
CA LEU A 29 -5.95 -9.29 -9.24
C LEU A 29 -6.90 -8.97 -10.41
N HIS A 30 -7.99 -9.72 -10.51
CA HIS A 30 -9.06 -9.42 -11.45
C HIS A 30 -9.78 -8.13 -11.05
N GLU A 31 -10.25 -7.34 -12.02
CA GLU A 31 -10.92 -6.05 -11.75
C GLU A 31 -12.17 -6.23 -10.89
N ALA A 32 -13.03 -7.19 -11.21
CA ALA A 32 -14.20 -7.52 -10.39
C ALA A 32 -13.88 -7.86 -8.91
N ALA A 33 -12.71 -8.44 -8.62
CA ALA A 33 -12.29 -8.70 -7.25
C ALA A 33 -11.91 -7.39 -6.52
N ILE A 34 -11.26 -6.46 -7.24
CA ILE A 34 -10.93 -5.13 -6.73
C ILE A 34 -12.19 -4.30 -6.51
N GLU A 35 -13.13 -4.30 -7.46
CA GLU A 35 -14.41 -3.60 -7.37
C GLU A 35 -15.20 -4.10 -6.14
N ALA A 36 -15.30 -5.43 -5.97
CA ALA A 36 -15.95 -6.00 -4.80
C ALA A 36 -15.27 -5.60 -3.47
N MET A 37 -13.93 -5.52 -3.44
CA MET A 37 -13.19 -5.01 -2.29
C MET A 37 -13.48 -3.51 -2.02
N ALA A 38 -13.58 -2.69 -3.06
CA ALA A 38 -13.92 -1.28 -2.95
C ALA A 38 -15.34 -1.08 -2.38
N ASP A 39 -16.32 -1.80 -2.92
CA ASP A 39 -17.72 -1.75 -2.50
C ASP A 39 -17.90 -2.23 -1.05
N ALA A 40 -17.17 -3.29 -0.67
CA ALA A 40 -17.14 -3.79 0.70
C ALA A 40 -16.45 -2.84 1.70
N GLY A 41 -15.74 -1.81 1.22
CA GLY A 41 -15.01 -0.83 2.04
C GLY A 41 -13.59 -1.27 2.44
N VAL A 42 -13.07 -2.35 1.85
CA VAL A 42 -11.73 -2.89 2.15
C VAL A 42 -10.64 -1.86 1.83
N LEU A 43 -10.76 -1.15 0.71
CA LEU A 43 -9.77 -0.14 0.28
C LEU A 43 -9.75 1.12 1.17
N ARG A 44 -10.75 1.27 2.04
CA ARG A 44 -10.90 2.42 2.95
C ARG A 44 -10.64 2.08 4.41
N LEU A 45 -10.20 0.85 4.71
CA LEU A 45 -10.00 0.37 6.09
C LEU A 45 -9.13 1.31 6.91
N ARG A 46 -7.98 1.74 6.39
CA ARG A 46 -6.98 2.54 7.12
C ARG A 46 -6.87 3.98 6.64
N VAL A 47 -7.77 4.41 5.76
CA VAL A 47 -7.90 5.82 5.38
C VAL A 47 -8.46 6.59 6.58
N PRO A 48 -7.96 7.81 6.90
CA PRO A 48 -8.53 8.66 7.93
C PRO A 48 -10.01 9.01 7.67
N ALA A 49 -10.80 9.17 8.73
CA ALA A 49 -12.23 9.46 8.67
C ALA A 49 -12.50 10.84 8.05
N GLU A 50 -11.59 11.80 8.27
CA GLU A 50 -11.61 13.12 7.60
C GLU A 50 -11.51 13.02 6.07
N HIS A 51 -11.02 11.89 5.55
CA HIS A 51 -10.92 11.58 4.12
C HIS A 51 -11.93 10.52 3.65
N GLY A 52 -12.99 10.25 4.45
CA GLY A 52 -14.03 9.28 4.10
C GLY A 52 -13.64 7.82 4.34
N GLY A 53 -12.58 7.58 5.10
CA GLY A 53 -12.15 6.25 5.50
C GLY A 53 -12.85 5.69 6.73
N HIS A 54 -12.50 4.46 7.09
CA HIS A 54 -13.07 3.77 8.25
C HIS A 54 -12.26 3.90 9.54
N GLU A 55 -10.99 4.36 9.46
CA GLU A 55 -10.04 4.34 10.59
C GLU A 55 -10.10 3.02 11.39
N ALA A 56 -10.24 1.89 10.69
CA ALA A 56 -10.45 0.60 11.30
C ALA A 56 -9.25 0.23 12.17
N ASP A 57 -9.52 -0.32 13.36
CA ASP A 57 -8.47 -0.83 14.24
C ASP A 57 -7.78 -2.08 13.66
N LEU A 58 -6.65 -2.47 14.25
CA LEU A 58 -5.86 -3.59 13.75
C LEU A 58 -6.64 -4.92 13.82
N ALA A 59 -7.45 -5.11 14.86
CA ALA A 59 -8.25 -6.33 15.01
C ALA A 59 -9.26 -6.49 13.86
N THR A 60 -9.89 -5.39 13.45
CA THR A 60 -10.82 -5.37 12.32
C THR A 60 -10.12 -5.60 11.00
N VAL A 61 -8.97 -4.95 10.78
CA VAL A 61 -8.14 -5.20 9.58
C VAL A 61 -7.79 -6.67 9.46
N VAL A 62 -7.31 -7.29 10.55
CA VAL A 62 -6.97 -8.73 10.57
C VAL A 62 -8.21 -9.59 10.30
N GLY A 63 -9.35 -9.27 10.91
CA GLY A 63 -10.61 -9.99 10.67
C GLY A 63 -11.06 -9.93 9.20
N VAL A 64 -10.99 -8.75 8.59
CA VAL A 64 -11.29 -8.58 7.15
C VAL A 64 -10.34 -9.41 6.29
N ILE A 65 -9.02 -9.29 6.50
CA ILE A 65 -8.01 -10.04 5.73
C ILE A 65 -8.24 -11.55 5.85
N ALA A 66 -8.58 -12.03 7.06
CA ALA A 66 -8.88 -13.44 7.30
C ALA A 66 -10.09 -13.93 6.49
N GLU A 67 -11.14 -13.13 6.36
CA GLU A 67 -12.29 -13.45 5.50
C GLU A 67 -11.90 -13.47 4.02
N LEU A 68 -11.20 -12.44 3.53
CA LEU A 68 -10.75 -12.38 2.12
C LEU A 68 -9.90 -13.61 1.75
N ALA A 69 -9.04 -14.08 2.68
CA ALA A 69 -8.15 -15.21 2.47
C ALA A 69 -8.90 -16.54 2.25
N ARG A 70 -10.16 -16.64 2.69
CA ARG A 70 -11.02 -17.81 2.39
C ARG A 70 -11.42 -17.89 0.91
N GLY A 71 -11.36 -16.76 0.20
CA GLY A 71 -11.67 -16.65 -1.22
C GLY A 71 -10.42 -16.70 -2.10
N ASP A 72 -9.45 -15.83 -1.81
CA ASP A 72 -8.18 -15.72 -2.55
C ASP A 72 -7.07 -15.18 -1.63
N GLY A 73 -6.00 -15.95 -1.48
CA GLY A 73 -4.83 -15.55 -0.69
C GLY A 73 -4.08 -14.34 -1.27
N SER A 74 -4.05 -14.18 -2.60
CA SER A 74 -3.43 -13.02 -3.24
C SER A 74 -4.22 -11.74 -3.01
N ALA A 75 -5.55 -11.78 -3.12
CA ALA A 75 -6.41 -10.65 -2.77
C ALA A 75 -6.23 -10.24 -1.30
N ALA A 76 -6.24 -11.22 -0.38
CA ALA A 76 -6.05 -10.97 1.05
C ALA A 76 -4.69 -10.34 1.36
N TRP A 77 -3.60 -10.86 0.80
CA TRP A 77 -2.26 -10.31 0.99
C TRP A 77 -2.14 -8.90 0.41
N THR A 78 -2.70 -8.67 -0.77
CA THR A 78 -2.68 -7.35 -1.42
C THR A 78 -3.46 -6.32 -0.60
N ALA A 79 -4.65 -6.68 -0.10
CA ALA A 79 -5.43 -5.82 0.79
C ALA A 79 -4.68 -5.50 2.09
N ALA A 80 -3.94 -6.47 2.66
CA ALA A 80 -3.12 -6.24 3.84
C ALA A 80 -2.01 -5.21 3.59
N VAL A 81 -1.27 -5.34 2.48
CA VAL A 81 -0.24 -4.36 2.11
C VAL A 81 -0.85 -2.99 1.86
N TRP A 82 -1.98 -2.92 1.14
CA TRP A 82 -2.68 -1.66 0.93
C TRP A 82 -3.11 -1.00 2.24
N ALA A 83 -3.62 -1.76 3.21
CA ALA A 83 -4.00 -1.22 4.52
C ALA A 83 -2.79 -0.71 5.32
N ILE A 84 -1.66 -1.44 5.32
CA ILE A 84 -0.43 -1.03 6.03
C ILE A 84 0.13 0.25 5.43
N SER A 85 0.31 0.29 4.11
CA SER A 85 0.89 1.45 3.43
C SER A 85 -0.04 2.67 3.47
N THR A 86 -1.36 2.47 3.44
CA THR A 86 -2.33 3.53 3.69
C THR A 86 -2.19 4.11 5.10
N TRP A 87 -1.96 3.27 6.11
CA TRP A 87 -1.69 3.75 7.47
C TRP A 87 -0.41 4.58 7.55
N VAL A 88 0.65 4.17 6.86
CA VAL A 88 1.91 4.96 6.74
C VAL A 88 1.65 6.30 6.05
N ALA A 89 0.87 6.31 4.97
CA ALA A 89 0.46 7.54 4.29
C ALA A 89 -0.32 8.48 5.22
N GLY A 90 -1.13 7.93 6.14
CA GLY A 90 -1.83 8.67 7.18
C GLY A 90 -0.93 9.37 8.21
N GLN A 91 0.37 9.07 8.25
CA GLN A 91 1.34 9.69 9.16
C GLN A 91 2.02 10.93 8.55
N PHE A 92 1.79 11.22 7.26
CA PHE A 92 2.35 12.40 6.60
C PHE A 92 1.64 13.70 7.02
N PRO A 93 2.26 14.87 6.76
CA PRO A 93 1.61 16.18 6.90
C PRO A 93 0.26 16.28 6.19
N ALA A 94 -0.63 17.14 6.69
CA ALA A 94 -2.03 17.20 6.26
C ALA A 94 -2.21 17.53 4.76
N ASP A 95 -1.32 18.32 4.18
CA ASP A 95 -1.27 18.62 2.75
C ASP A 95 -0.97 17.38 1.90
N VAL A 96 0.02 16.58 2.31
CA VAL A 96 0.32 15.30 1.64
C VAL A 96 -0.82 14.31 1.80
N ARG A 97 -1.45 14.24 2.99
CA ARG A 97 -2.63 13.37 3.19
C ARG A 97 -3.79 13.77 2.28
N ARG A 98 -4.09 15.07 2.18
CA ARG A 98 -5.12 15.58 1.25
C ARG A 98 -4.83 15.18 -0.18
N GLU A 99 -3.57 15.23 -0.60
CA GLU A 99 -3.17 14.83 -1.95
C GLU A 99 -3.35 13.32 -2.17
N VAL A 100 -2.77 12.49 -1.30
CA VAL A 100 -2.82 11.03 -1.43
C VAL A 100 -4.26 10.52 -1.37
N PHE A 101 -5.08 11.04 -0.45
CA PHE A 101 -6.45 10.60 -0.24
C PHE A 101 -7.50 11.38 -1.06
N ALA A 102 -7.09 12.20 -2.04
CA ALA A 102 -8.02 12.94 -2.90
C ALA A 102 -8.91 12.02 -3.76
N LYS A 103 -8.42 10.82 -4.08
CA LYS A 103 -9.13 9.82 -4.88
C LYS A 103 -9.89 8.85 -3.95
N PRO A 104 -11.21 8.66 -4.15
CA PRO A 104 -11.94 7.56 -3.50
C PRO A 104 -11.29 6.22 -3.83
N ASP A 105 -11.20 5.33 -2.85
CA ASP A 105 -10.59 4.01 -3.01
C ASP A 105 -9.15 4.07 -3.54
N VAL A 106 -8.39 5.07 -3.07
CA VAL A 106 -6.96 5.12 -3.33
C VAL A 106 -6.30 3.84 -2.78
N ARG A 107 -5.33 3.33 -3.54
CA ARG A 107 -4.59 2.12 -3.26
C ARG A 107 -3.14 2.54 -3.10
N VAL A 108 -2.62 2.37 -1.90
CA VAL A 108 -1.26 2.76 -1.56
C VAL A 108 -0.48 1.48 -1.31
N THR A 109 0.55 1.20 -2.08
CA THR A 109 1.48 0.08 -1.80
C THR A 109 2.70 0.58 -1.06
N GLY A 110 3.64 -0.29 -0.68
CA GLY A 110 4.91 0.16 -0.12
C GLY A 110 5.80 -0.96 0.40
N ILE A 111 7.09 -0.67 0.46
CA ILE A 111 8.13 -1.52 1.02
C ILE A 111 8.90 -0.73 2.07
N LEU A 112 8.87 -1.21 3.31
CA LEU A 112 9.55 -0.54 4.44
C LEU A 112 11.00 -0.99 4.63
N SER A 113 11.47 -1.99 3.87
CA SER A 113 12.90 -2.30 3.77
C SER A 113 13.61 -1.25 2.91
N PRO A 114 14.56 -0.47 3.45
CA PRO A 114 15.10 0.70 2.76
C PRO A 114 16.24 0.32 1.80
N THR A 115 15.88 -0.15 0.61
CA THR A 115 16.83 -0.57 -0.44
C THR A 115 17.19 0.53 -1.42
N ALA A 116 16.59 1.71 -1.29
CA ALA A 116 16.92 2.91 -2.06
C ALA A 116 17.67 3.95 -1.21
N THR A 117 18.26 4.93 -1.88
CA THR A 117 18.92 6.09 -1.28
C THR A 117 18.13 7.35 -1.57
N ALA A 118 18.13 8.28 -0.62
CA ALA A 118 17.57 9.61 -0.76
C ALA A 118 18.68 10.64 -0.47
N GLN A 119 19.10 11.37 -1.49
CA GLN A 119 20.14 12.40 -1.38
C GLN A 119 19.48 13.77 -1.24
N PRO A 120 19.75 14.54 -0.16
CA PRO A 120 19.21 15.88 -0.03
C PRO A 120 19.59 16.79 -1.19
N VAL A 121 18.60 17.49 -1.75
CA VAL A 121 18.76 18.53 -2.77
C VAL A 121 17.88 19.73 -2.39
N GLY A 122 17.96 20.84 -3.14
CA GLY A 122 17.12 22.01 -2.89
C GLY A 122 15.62 21.65 -2.94
N GLY A 123 14.92 21.78 -1.81
CA GLY A 123 13.48 21.54 -1.71
C GLY A 123 13.03 20.09 -1.54
N GLY A 124 13.95 19.12 -1.42
CA GLY A 124 13.57 17.71 -1.32
C GLY A 124 14.74 16.75 -1.33
N VAL A 125 14.52 15.59 -1.91
CA VAL A 125 15.53 14.53 -2.08
C VAL A 125 15.54 13.99 -3.51
N LEU A 126 16.71 13.61 -4.01
CA LEU A 126 16.88 12.82 -5.21
C LEU A 126 16.96 11.33 -4.82
N VAL A 127 16.06 10.52 -5.35
CA VAL A 127 15.88 9.13 -4.97
C VAL A 127 16.39 8.21 -6.07
N ASN A 128 17.24 7.27 -5.66
CA ASN A 128 17.81 6.25 -6.53
C ASN A 128 17.78 4.89 -5.84
N GLY A 129 17.24 3.88 -6.52
CA GLY A 129 17.21 2.52 -6.03
C GLY A 129 16.04 1.71 -6.58
N ARG A 130 15.88 0.50 -6.02
CA ARG A 130 14.82 -0.42 -6.41
C ARG A 130 14.21 -1.08 -5.18
N TRP A 131 12.93 -1.36 -5.22
CA TRP A 131 12.19 -2.11 -4.20
C TRP A 131 11.56 -3.33 -4.84
N ALA A 132 12.11 -4.51 -4.55
CA ALA A 132 11.49 -5.77 -4.89
C ALA A 132 10.27 -6.04 -3.99
N PHE A 133 9.41 -6.98 -4.40
CA PHE A 133 8.24 -7.42 -3.63
C PHE A 133 7.16 -6.35 -3.43
N THR A 134 7.08 -5.34 -4.32
CA THR A 134 6.10 -4.24 -4.22
C THR A 134 4.69 -4.74 -4.57
N THR A 135 4.05 -5.37 -3.59
CA THR A 135 2.75 -6.03 -3.72
C THR A 135 1.66 -5.09 -4.21
N GLY A 136 0.92 -5.51 -5.23
CA GLY A 136 -0.18 -4.75 -5.82
C GLY A 136 0.29 -3.52 -6.59
N ALA A 137 1.59 -3.36 -6.87
CA ALA A 137 2.12 -2.18 -7.55
C ALA A 137 1.37 -1.88 -8.86
N PRO A 138 1.19 -2.81 -9.82
CA PRO A 138 0.52 -2.49 -11.09
C PRO A 138 -0.92 -1.96 -10.96
N GLN A 139 -1.53 -2.12 -9.78
CA GLN A 139 -2.90 -1.73 -9.46
C GLN A 139 -2.96 -0.70 -8.33
N SER A 140 -1.85 -0.03 -8.01
CA SER A 140 -1.77 1.01 -6.98
C SER A 140 -1.67 2.40 -7.59
N HIS A 141 -1.99 3.43 -6.79
CA HIS A 141 -1.89 4.83 -7.22
C HIS A 141 -0.68 5.53 -6.60
N TRP A 142 -0.34 5.14 -5.36
CA TRP A 142 0.75 5.71 -4.58
C TRP A 142 1.59 4.61 -3.95
N THR A 143 2.78 4.98 -3.52
CA THR A 143 3.66 4.15 -2.70
C THR A 143 4.18 4.92 -1.48
N THR A 144 4.36 4.21 -0.37
CA THR A 144 5.10 4.68 0.83
C THR A 144 6.39 3.87 1.01
N ASN A 145 7.25 3.89 -0.01
CA ASN A 145 8.51 3.14 0.00
C ASN A 145 9.57 3.77 0.92
N ALA A 146 10.38 2.93 1.56
CA ALA A 146 11.44 3.39 2.45
C ALA A 146 12.78 3.60 1.71
N ALA A 147 13.52 4.64 2.09
CA ALA A 147 14.87 4.89 1.61
C ALA A 147 15.80 5.22 2.78
N LEU A 148 17.11 5.10 2.54
CA LEU A 148 18.15 5.60 3.44
C LEU A 148 18.47 7.04 3.05
N LEU A 149 18.15 7.98 3.94
CA LEU A 149 18.49 9.39 3.78
C LEU A 149 19.98 9.59 4.03
N ALA A 150 20.67 10.26 3.12
CA ALA A 150 22.07 10.63 3.29
C ALA A 150 22.25 11.88 4.18
N PRO A 151 23.40 12.05 4.86
CA PRO A 151 24.54 11.12 4.90
C PRO A 151 24.43 10.05 6.00
N ASP A 152 23.53 10.24 6.98
CA ASP A 152 23.46 9.42 8.19
C ASP A 152 22.80 8.04 8.00
N ARG A 153 22.26 7.79 6.80
CA ARG A 153 21.54 6.57 6.43
C ARG A 153 20.33 6.33 7.33
N SER A 154 19.69 7.41 7.79
CA SER A 154 18.45 7.31 8.56
C SER A 154 17.29 6.83 7.67
N PRO A 155 16.44 5.91 8.14
CA PRO A 155 15.31 5.41 7.34
C PRO A 155 14.20 6.47 7.27
N VAL A 156 13.77 6.76 6.04
CA VAL A 156 12.62 7.61 5.71
C VAL A 156 11.61 6.84 4.87
N ALA A 157 10.33 7.15 4.99
CA ALA A 157 9.28 6.77 4.05
C ALA A 157 9.05 7.91 3.07
N LEU A 158 8.81 7.58 1.81
CA LEU A 158 8.60 8.51 0.71
C LEU A 158 7.20 8.30 0.14
N ALA A 159 6.38 9.34 0.11
CA ALA A 159 5.10 9.31 -0.59
C ALA A 159 5.34 9.61 -2.09
N ILE A 160 5.24 8.59 -2.94
CA ILE A 160 5.57 8.69 -4.37
C ILE A 160 4.34 8.28 -5.20
N PRO A 161 3.88 9.09 -6.17
CA PRO A 161 2.92 8.62 -7.16
C PRO A 161 3.51 7.42 -7.90
N LEU A 162 2.78 6.31 -7.98
CA LEU A 162 3.35 5.09 -8.57
C LEU A 162 3.75 5.29 -10.04
N VAL A 163 3.05 6.18 -10.76
CA VAL A 163 3.36 6.54 -12.15
C VAL A 163 4.76 7.15 -12.33
N ASP A 164 5.36 7.69 -11.27
CA ASP A 164 6.71 8.25 -11.29
C ASP A 164 7.80 7.18 -11.12
N LEU A 165 7.41 5.91 -10.91
CA LEU A 165 8.32 4.77 -10.81
C LEU A 165 8.23 3.90 -12.06
N GLU A 166 9.38 3.32 -12.43
CA GLU A 166 9.39 2.20 -13.36
C GLU A 166 8.87 0.95 -12.64
N VAL A 167 7.94 0.25 -13.27
CA VAL A 167 7.39 -1.03 -12.80
C VAL A 167 7.97 -2.15 -13.67
N VAL A 168 8.73 -3.05 -13.06
CA VAL A 168 9.45 -4.12 -13.76
C VAL A 168 8.64 -5.41 -13.66
N ASP A 169 8.29 -6.03 -14.78
CA ASP A 169 7.56 -7.30 -14.77
C ASP A 169 8.49 -8.49 -14.41
N ASP A 170 8.73 -8.71 -13.11
CA ASP A 170 9.63 -9.74 -12.60
C ASP A 170 9.00 -10.71 -11.58
N TRP A 171 7.68 -10.61 -11.36
CA TRP A 171 6.96 -11.46 -10.40
C TRP A 171 6.55 -12.81 -11.04
N HIS A 172 7.50 -13.75 -11.13
CA HIS A 172 7.27 -15.10 -11.65
C HIS A 172 7.47 -16.16 -10.54
N THR A 173 6.41 -16.40 -9.76
CA THR A 173 6.44 -17.28 -8.59
C THR A 173 5.45 -18.44 -8.69
N THR A 174 5.50 -19.39 -7.75
CA THR A 174 4.60 -20.55 -7.68
C THR A 174 3.37 -20.33 -6.80
N GLY A 175 3.32 -19.25 -6.03
CA GLY A 175 2.23 -18.94 -5.13
C GLY A 175 2.12 -17.44 -4.90
N LEU A 176 0.95 -16.99 -4.46
CA LEU A 176 0.59 -15.57 -4.39
C LEU A 176 0.83 -14.85 -5.74
N ARG A 177 0.62 -15.53 -6.86
CA ARG A 177 0.97 -15.01 -8.18
C ARG A 177 0.18 -13.74 -8.50
N ALA A 178 -1.09 -13.69 -8.12
CA ALA A 178 -1.97 -12.56 -8.40
C ALA A 178 -1.67 -11.30 -7.57
N THR A 179 -0.73 -11.36 -6.61
CA THR A 179 -0.33 -10.17 -5.85
C THR A 179 0.44 -9.17 -6.71
N GLY A 180 1.02 -9.61 -7.83
CA GLY A 180 1.84 -8.74 -8.69
C GLY A 180 2.93 -8.03 -7.88
N SER A 181 3.65 -8.76 -7.01
CA SER A 181 4.68 -8.21 -6.11
C SER A 181 5.98 -7.90 -6.84
N VAL A 182 5.86 -7.13 -7.91
CA VAL A 182 6.92 -6.74 -8.83
C VAL A 182 7.94 -5.80 -8.20
N THR A 183 9.06 -5.62 -8.88
CA THR A 183 10.02 -4.56 -8.54
C THR A 183 9.55 -3.20 -9.04
N THR A 184 9.71 -2.18 -8.19
CA THR A 184 9.60 -0.76 -8.58
C THR A 184 10.97 -0.08 -8.51
N VAL A 185 11.27 0.82 -9.45
CA VAL A 185 12.58 1.47 -9.58
C VAL A 185 12.42 2.98 -9.63
N ALA A 186 13.22 3.67 -8.82
CA ALA A 186 13.43 5.11 -8.89
C ALA A 186 14.82 5.38 -9.46
N LYS A 187 14.89 6.25 -10.48
CA LYS A 187 16.14 6.71 -11.06
C LYS A 187 16.11 8.23 -11.14
N ASP A 188 16.99 8.87 -10.37
CA ASP A 188 17.08 10.32 -10.25
C ASP A 188 15.71 10.99 -10.02
N LEU A 189 14.87 10.34 -9.22
CA LEU A 189 13.51 10.81 -8.95
C LEU A 189 13.55 11.90 -7.88
N PHE A 190 13.09 13.09 -8.22
CA PHE A 190 12.89 14.14 -7.22
C PHE A 190 11.63 13.87 -6.38
N VAL A 191 11.77 13.88 -5.06
CA VAL A 191 10.66 13.81 -4.10
C VAL A 191 10.73 15.06 -3.21
N PRO A 192 9.65 15.86 -3.12
CA PRO A 192 9.68 17.11 -2.37
C PRO A 192 9.67 16.84 -0.85
N SER A 193 10.19 17.79 -0.07
CA SER A 193 10.48 17.63 1.36
C SER A 193 9.29 17.18 2.21
N GLU A 194 8.09 17.66 1.89
CA GLU A 194 6.83 17.35 2.56
C GLU A 194 6.42 15.88 2.38
N ARG A 195 6.85 15.24 1.30
CA ARG A 195 6.65 13.81 1.01
C ARG A 195 7.78 12.93 1.54
N VAL A 196 8.61 13.43 2.45
CA VAL A 196 9.65 12.66 3.16
C VAL A 196 9.32 12.59 4.66
N LEU A 197 9.02 11.38 5.14
CA LEU A 197 8.68 11.12 6.53
C LEU A 197 9.77 10.32 7.24
N ARG A 198 10.30 10.80 8.36
CA ARG A 198 11.24 10.04 9.20
C ARG A 198 10.52 8.84 9.82
N LEU A 199 11.02 7.62 9.63
CA LEU A 199 10.33 6.40 10.12
C LEU A 199 10.54 6.16 11.63
N ALA A 200 11.67 6.57 12.21
CA ALA A 200 11.97 6.27 13.61
C ALA A 200 10.93 6.83 14.61
N PRO A 201 10.43 8.07 14.49
CA PRO A 201 9.34 8.56 15.34
C PRO A 201 8.01 7.81 15.12
N VAL A 202 7.71 7.44 13.88
CA VAL A 202 6.46 6.75 13.51
C VAL A 202 6.40 5.35 14.13
N LEU A 203 7.50 4.60 14.06
CA LEU A 203 7.57 3.24 14.62
C LEU A 203 7.64 3.21 16.15
N ARG A 204 8.03 4.33 16.78
CA ARG A 204 8.12 4.48 18.24
C ARG A 204 6.88 5.12 18.87
N ALA A 205 5.98 5.67 18.07
CA ALA A 205 4.71 6.18 18.55
C ALA A 205 3.85 5.00 19.02
N HIS A 206 4.01 4.61 20.28
CA HIS A 206 2.92 3.96 21.01
C HIS A 206 1.73 4.92 21.03
N PRO A 207 0.48 4.44 20.88
CA PRO A 207 -0.66 5.29 21.17
C PRO A 207 -0.49 5.73 22.63
N ALA A 208 -0.32 7.04 22.84
CA ALA A 208 -0.57 7.61 24.14
C ALA A 208 -2.03 7.25 24.49
N ALA A 209 -2.18 6.75 25.73
CA ALA A 209 -3.38 6.21 26.36
C ALA A 209 -4.73 6.79 25.91
#